data_AF-A0A0Q0JDA6-F1
#
_entry.id   AF-A0A0Q0JDA6-F1
#
_cell.length_a   1.000
_cell.length_b   1.000
_cell.length_c   1.000
_cell.angle_alpha   90.00
_cell.angle_beta   90.00
_cell.angle_gamma   90.00
#
_symmetry.space_group_name_H-M   'P 1'
#
loop_
_entity.id
_entity.type
_entity.pdbx_description
1 polymer ?
#
loop_
_entity_poly.entity_id
_entity_poly.type
_entity_poly.pdbx_seq_one_letter_code
_entity_poly.pdbx_strand_id
1 'polypeptide(L)'
;MEALERITERVCRNGHPDDPETPRPLLSIDEFFEGNDVVGSIGCNLIDIPHPNEFFKVLKAIINRPDVKDIRIQVSAFDDPDWPFSDTVYIMTSASESEIGSCFPEHLKPDEIWEGFVNQDYEAYEIPAETRPVAVWWD
;
A
#
# COMPACT_ATOMS: atom_id res chain seq x y z
N MET A 1 12.88 -1.72 20.04
CA MET A 1 11.69 -1.12 19.43
C MET A 1 10.86 -2.25 18.88
N GLU A 2 9.66 -2.42 19.41
CA GLU A 2 8.70 -3.39 18.91
C GLU A 2 8.19 -2.99 17.51
N ALA A 3 7.59 -3.92 16.76
CA ALA A 3 7.12 -3.64 15.40
C ALA A 3 6.08 -2.51 15.37
N LEU A 4 5.15 -2.51 16.33
CA LEU A 4 4.12 -1.48 16.48
C LEU A 4 4.74 -0.10 16.76
N GLU A 5 5.68 0.00 17.71
CA GLU A 5 6.38 1.26 18.00
C GLU A 5 7.10 1.82 16.77
N ARG A 6 7.77 0.95 15.99
CA ARG A 6 8.48 1.34 14.76
C ARG A 6 7.51 1.89 13.73
N ILE A 7 6.39 1.21 13.49
CA ILE A 7 5.44 1.64 12.46
C ILE A 7 4.72 2.92 12.88
N THR A 8 4.35 3.07 14.16
CA THR A 8 3.78 4.31 14.71
C THR A 8 4.73 5.49 14.49
N GLU A 9 6.01 5.36 14.86
CA GLU A 9 7.01 6.42 14.61
C GLU A 9 7.13 6.74 13.11
N ARG A 10 7.11 5.70 12.26
CA ARG A 10 7.27 5.85 10.81
C ARG A 10 6.09 6.57 10.16
N VAL A 11 4.85 6.27 10.54
CA VAL A 11 3.65 6.87 9.93
C VAL A 11 3.38 8.27 10.47
N CYS A 12 3.72 8.53 11.74
CA CYS A 12 3.48 9.84 12.38
C CYS A 12 4.61 10.86 12.14
N ARG A 13 5.66 10.54 11.39
CA ARG A 13 6.87 11.39 11.26
C ARG A 13 6.61 12.78 10.67
N ASN A 14 5.55 12.93 9.88
CA ASN A 14 5.15 14.20 9.25
C ASN A 14 3.90 14.82 9.90
N GLY A 15 3.35 14.22 10.96
CA GLY A 15 2.03 14.54 11.51
C GLY A 15 1.16 13.29 11.66
N HIS A 16 -0.02 13.43 12.27
CA HIS A 16 -0.95 12.30 12.44
C HIS A 16 -1.61 11.96 11.08
N PRO A 17 -1.63 10.70 10.61
CA PRO A 17 -2.15 10.35 9.28
C PRO A 17 -3.61 10.73 9.00
N ASP A 18 -4.44 10.83 10.04
CA ASP A 18 -5.84 11.26 9.92
C ASP A 18 -6.04 12.79 9.92
N ASP A 19 -4.98 13.58 10.15
CA ASP A 19 -5.03 15.02 9.97
C ASP A 19 -5.00 15.34 8.47
N PRO A 20 -6.02 16.02 7.91
CA PRO A 20 -6.07 16.32 6.48
C PRO A 20 -4.95 17.24 5.98
N GLU A 21 -4.26 17.97 6.87
CA GLU A 21 -3.08 18.78 6.51
C GLU A 21 -1.78 17.94 6.50
N THR A 22 -1.81 16.71 7.00
CA THR A 22 -0.66 15.80 7.01
C THR A 22 -0.56 15.06 5.67
N PRO A 23 0.57 15.15 4.96
CA PRO A 23 0.77 14.38 3.75
C PRO A 23 0.72 12.87 4.03
N ARG A 24 -0.02 12.13 3.20
CA ARG A 24 -0.23 10.69 3.39
C ARG A 24 1.08 9.91 3.38
N PRO A 25 1.39 9.11 4.43
CA PRO A 25 2.57 8.27 4.45
C PRO A 25 2.55 7.24 3.32
N LEU A 26 3.71 7.06 2.68
CA LEU A 26 3.94 6.04 1.64
C LEU A 26 4.99 5.05 2.13
N LEU A 27 4.53 3.87 2.53
CA LEU A 27 5.37 2.83 3.10
C LEU A 27 5.87 1.89 2.01
N SER A 28 7.10 1.41 2.12
CA SER A 28 7.53 0.23 1.37
C SER A 28 6.77 -1.02 1.83
N ILE A 29 6.81 -2.07 1.00
CA ILE A 29 6.25 -3.38 1.36
C ILE A 29 6.80 -3.86 2.70
N ASP A 30 8.12 -3.82 2.88
CA ASP A 30 8.75 -4.37 4.08
C ASP A 30 8.40 -3.53 5.33
N GLU A 31 8.31 -2.19 5.21
CA GLU A 31 7.86 -1.32 6.33
C GLU A 31 6.44 -1.64 6.80
N PHE A 32 5.49 -1.89 5.88
CA PHE A 32 4.09 -2.14 6.23
C PHE A 32 3.82 -3.58 6.69
N PHE A 33 4.51 -4.58 6.16
CA PHE A 33 4.21 -5.99 6.45
C PHE A 33 5.12 -6.62 7.51
N GLU A 34 6.32 -6.08 7.77
CA GLU A 34 7.23 -6.68 8.76
C GLU A 34 6.66 -6.53 10.18
N GLY A 35 6.16 -7.64 10.75
CA GLY A 35 5.53 -7.66 12.06
C GLY A 35 4.04 -7.33 12.05
N ASN A 36 3.42 -7.23 10.87
CA ASN A 36 1.98 -7.06 10.72
C ASN A 36 1.24 -8.42 10.70
N ASP A 37 0.46 -8.69 11.75
CA ASP A 37 -0.48 -9.82 11.82
C ASP A 37 -1.94 -9.34 12.01
N VAL A 38 -2.23 -8.06 11.77
CA VAL A 38 -3.56 -7.46 11.98
C VAL A 38 -4.45 -7.73 10.75
N VAL A 39 -5.37 -8.69 10.89
CA VAL A 39 -6.40 -8.97 9.89
C VAL A 39 -7.29 -7.75 9.72
N GLY A 40 -7.49 -7.33 8.46
CA GLY A 40 -8.24 -6.12 8.13
C GLY A 40 -7.38 -4.85 8.07
N SER A 41 -6.06 -4.91 8.29
CA SER A 41 -5.18 -3.76 8.03
C SER A 41 -5.09 -3.41 6.52
N ILE A 42 -5.51 -4.33 5.66
CA ILE A 42 -5.64 -4.16 4.21
C ILE A 42 -6.71 -5.11 3.67
N GLY A 43 -7.52 -4.66 2.70
CA GLY A 43 -8.58 -5.47 2.08
C GLY A 43 -9.68 -5.88 3.06
N CYS A 44 -10.07 -4.98 3.96
CA CYS A 44 -10.99 -5.27 5.07
C CYS A 44 -12.43 -5.59 4.63
N ASN A 45 -12.85 -5.19 3.42
CA ASN A 45 -14.20 -5.49 2.91
C ASN A 45 -14.25 -6.70 1.95
N LEU A 46 -13.15 -7.43 1.77
CA LEU A 46 -13.18 -8.71 1.06
C LEU A 46 -14.02 -9.74 1.83
N ILE A 47 -14.85 -10.51 1.11
CA ILE A 47 -15.84 -11.46 1.68
C ILE A 47 -15.18 -12.44 2.67
N ASP A 48 -13.99 -12.93 2.31
CA ASP A 48 -13.13 -13.71 3.19
C ASP A 48 -11.90 -12.83 3.51
N ILE A 49 -11.98 -12.04 4.58
CA ILE A 49 -10.93 -11.06 4.93
C ILE A 49 -9.58 -11.80 5.04
N PRO A 50 -8.64 -11.54 4.11
CA PRO A 50 -7.41 -12.31 4.02
C PRO A 50 -6.44 -11.90 5.13
N HIS A 51 -5.50 -12.79 5.43
CA HIS A 51 -4.39 -12.41 6.30
C HIS A 51 -3.46 -11.42 5.55
N PRO A 52 -2.89 -10.38 6.19
CA PRO A 52 -2.00 -9.43 5.52
C PRO A 52 -0.81 -10.11 4.80
N ASN A 53 -0.31 -11.21 5.34
CA ASN A 53 0.73 -12.05 4.72
C ASN A 53 0.35 -12.62 3.32
N GLU A 54 -0.93 -12.70 2.97
CA GLU A 54 -1.35 -13.10 1.62
C GLU A 54 -1.08 -11.98 0.61
N PHE A 55 -1.46 -10.74 0.94
CA PHE A 55 -1.09 -9.55 0.16
C PHE A 55 0.42 -9.40 0.07
N PHE A 56 1.15 -9.62 1.17
CA PHE A 56 2.61 -9.56 1.19
C PHE A 56 3.23 -10.47 0.12
N LYS A 57 2.77 -11.72 0.02
CA LYS A 57 3.28 -12.68 -1.00
C LYS A 57 3.02 -12.21 -2.42
N VAL A 58 1.81 -11.69 -2.70
CA VAL A 58 1.45 -11.18 -4.03
C VAL A 58 2.29 -9.96 -4.38
N LEU A 59 2.40 -8.98 -3.49
CA LEU A 59 3.17 -7.76 -3.72
C LEU A 59 4.67 -8.06 -3.85
N LYS A 60 5.22 -9.02 -3.08
CA LYS A 60 6.59 -9.49 -3.27
C LYS A 60 6.78 -10.20 -4.61
N ALA A 61 5.77 -10.87 -5.16
CA ALA A 61 5.87 -11.42 -6.52
C ALA A 61 5.85 -10.30 -7.57
N ILE A 62 5.01 -9.28 -7.39
CA ILE A 62 4.87 -8.15 -8.32
C ILE A 62 6.16 -7.31 -8.37
N ILE A 63 6.74 -6.93 -7.22
CA ILE A 63 7.99 -6.12 -7.18
C ILE A 63 9.19 -6.83 -7.82
N ASN A 64 9.16 -8.16 -7.94
CA ASN A 64 10.22 -8.94 -8.59
C ASN A 64 10.09 -8.98 -10.12
N ARG A 65 9.03 -8.41 -10.69
CA ARG A 65 8.89 -8.30 -12.15
C ARG A 65 9.84 -7.23 -12.72
N PRO A 66 10.37 -7.40 -13.93
CA PRO A 66 11.36 -6.47 -14.50
C PRO A 66 10.79 -5.10 -14.86
N ASP A 67 9.47 -5.03 -15.10
CA ASP A 67 8.71 -3.83 -15.46
C ASP A 67 8.24 -3.03 -14.24
N VAL A 68 8.41 -3.56 -13.02
CA VAL A 68 8.10 -2.88 -11.76
C VAL A 68 9.40 -2.41 -11.10
N LYS A 69 9.43 -1.17 -10.63
CA LYS A 69 10.60 -0.58 -9.96
C LYS A 69 10.40 -0.34 -8.47
N ASP A 70 9.16 -0.12 -8.05
CA ASP A 70 8.83 0.15 -6.65
C ASP A 70 7.35 -0.14 -6.36
N ILE A 71 7.02 -0.35 -5.10
CA ILE A 71 5.64 -0.46 -4.61
C ILE A 71 5.53 0.33 -3.32
N ARG A 72 4.50 1.18 -3.23
CA ARG A 72 4.20 2.01 -2.07
C ARG A 72 2.80 1.76 -1.54
N ILE A 73 2.70 1.53 -0.25
CA ILE A 73 1.46 1.31 0.48
C ILE A 73 1.05 2.62 1.13
N GLN A 74 -0.12 3.13 0.75
CA GLN A 74 -0.69 4.35 1.30
C GLN A 74 -1.26 4.04 2.68
N VAL A 75 -0.94 4.87 3.68
CA VAL A 75 -1.65 4.84 4.96
C VAL A 75 -2.93 5.67 4.83
N SER A 76 -4.07 4.99 4.80
CA SER A 76 -5.39 5.59 4.56
C SER A 76 -6.11 5.96 5.86
N ALA A 77 -5.83 5.26 6.95
CA ALA A 77 -6.28 5.63 8.30
C ALA A 77 -5.31 5.10 9.37
N PHE A 78 -5.30 5.72 10.55
CA PHE A 78 -4.44 5.30 11.65
C PHE A 78 -5.06 5.55 13.04
N ASP A 79 -5.56 4.48 13.65
CA ASP A 79 -6.06 4.51 15.03
C ASP A 79 -4.90 4.34 16.04
N ASP A 80 -4.21 5.44 16.40
CA ASP A 80 -3.03 5.39 17.28
C ASP A 80 -3.35 4.94 18.73
N PRO A 81 -2.69 3.90 19.30
CA PRO A 81 -1.74 2.98 18.66
C PRO A 81 -2.41 1.66 18.19
N ASP A 82 -2.42 1.44 16.88
CA ASP A 82 -2.77 0.17 16.22
C ASP A 82 -1.97 0.06 14.90
N TRP A 83 -2.07 -1.04 14.16
CA TRP A 83 -1.43 -1.14 12.86
C TRP A 83 -2.14 -0.24 11.83
N PRO A 84 -1.41 0.54 11.01
CA PRO A 84 -2.03 1.41 10.02
C PRO A 84 -2.88 0.65 9.01
N PHE A 85 -3.97 1.28 8.61
CA PHE A 85 -4.88 0.76 7.59
C PHE A 85 -4.48 1.27 6.20
N SER A 86 -4.61 0.39 5.20
CA SER A 86 -4.40 0.71 3.78
C SER A 86 -5.53 0.15 2.94
N ASP A 87 -6.12 1.00 2.10
CA ASP A 87 -7.03 0.63 1.02
C ASP A 87 -6.36 0.75 -0.36
N THR A 88 -5.19 1.39 -0.46
CA THR A 88 -4.56 1.74 -1.74
C THR A 88 -3.08 1.35 -1.77
N VAL A 89 -2.66 0.68 -2.83
CA VAL A 89 -1.26 0.42 -3.13
C VAL A 89 -0.90 1.01 -4.49
N TYR A 90 0.20 1.75 -4.54
CA TYR A 90 0.76 2.29 -5.77
C TYR A 90 1.90 1.40 -6.26
N ILE A 91 1.83 0.97 -7.51
CA ILE A 91 2.83 0.14 -8.18
C ILE A 91 3.51 0.98 -9.25
N MET A 92 4.82 1.18 -9.12
CA MET A 92 5.59 2.05 -9.99
C MET A 92 6.14 1.19 -11.12
N THR A 93 5.49 1.26 -12.28
CA THR A 93 5.65 0.29 -13.35
C THR A 93 5.56 0.91 -14.74
N SER A 94 6.10 0.21 -15.74
CA SER A 94 5.79 0.46 -17.15
C SER A 94 4.59 -0.35 -17.66
N ALA A 95 4.14 -1.37 -16.92
CA ALA A 95 2.98 -2.20 -17.27
C ALA A 95 1.67 -1.40 -17.32
N SER A 96 0.68 -1.90 -18.04
CA SER A 96 -0.70 -1.39 -18.00
C SER A 96 -1.47 -1.83 -16.76
N GLU A 97 -2.56 -1.13 -16.46
CA GLU A 97 -3.50 -1.42 -15.38
C GLU A 97 -4.05 -2.85 -15.49
N SER A 98 -4.35 -3.31 -16.72
CA SER A 98 -4.82 -4.67 -16.98
C SER A 98 -3.76 -5.74 -16.68
N GLU A 99 -2.49 -5.48 -17.04
CA GLU A 99 -1.37 -6.38 -16.74
C GLU A 99 -1.10 -6.47 -15.23
N ILE A 100 -1.20 -5.36 -14.52
CA ILE A 100 -1.10 -5.31 -13.06
C ILE A 100 -2.26 -6.03 -12.40
N GLY A 101 -3.51 -5.74 -12.80
CA GLY A 101 -4.69 -6.41 -12.26
C GLY A 101 -4.66 -7.93 -12.43
N SER A 102 -4.11 -8.41 -13.55
CA SER A 102 -3.94 -9.84 -13.81
C SER A 102 -2.91 -10.53 -12.91
N CYS A 103 -2.14 -9.78 -12.10
CA CYS A 103 -1.20 -10.35 -11.14
C CYS A 103 -1.86 -10.79 -9.83
N PHE A 104 -3.08 -10.32 -9.55
CA PHE A 104 -3.78 -10.63 -8.31
C PHE A 104 -4.63 -11.91 -8.48
N PRO A 105 -4.61 -12.83 -7.51
CA PRO A 105 -5.56 -13.94 -7.50
C PRO A 105 -6.98 -13.41 -7.28
N GLU A 106 -7.99 -14.16 -7.73
CA GLU A 106 -9.39 -13.72 -7.72
C GLU A 106 -9.87 -13.28 -6.32
N HIS A 107 -9.40 -13.93 -5.25
CA HIS A 107 -9.80 -13.61 -3.87
C HIS A 107 -9.13 -12.36 -3.27
N LEU A 108 -8.09 -11.82 -3.92
CA LEU A 108 -7.39 -10.58 -3.52
C LEU A 108 -7.48 -9.50 -4.59
N LYS A 109 -8.37 -9.70 -5.57
CA LYS A 109 -8.49 -8.81 -6.71
C LYS A 109 -8.88 -7.40 -6.25
N PRO A 110 -8.21 -6.34 -6.73
CA PRO A 110 -8.63 -4.97 -6.46
C PRO A 110 -10.01 -4.70 -7.07
N ASP A 111 -10.78 -3.84 -6.41
CA ASP A 111 -12.05 -3.34 -6.91
C ASP A 111 -11.82 -2.38 -8.08
N GLU A 112 -10.83 -1.49 -7.94
CA GLU A 112 -10.46 -0.52 -8.97
C GLU A 112 -8.94 -0.45 -9.19
N ILE A 113 -8.56 -0.14 -10.44
CA ILE A 113 -7.18 0.05 -10.86
C ILE A 113 -7.12 1.24 -11.82
N TRP A 114 -6.23 2.20 -11.56
CA TRP A 114 -6.06 3.38 -12.40
C TRP A 114 -4.60 3.85 -12.46
N GLU A 115 -4.28 4.65 -13.48
CA GLU A 115 -2.99 5.34 -13.58
C GLU A 115 -3.02 6.66 -12.79
N GLY A 116 -1.96 6.93 -12.03
CA GLY A 116 -1.78 8.19 -11.30
C GLY A 116 -2.01 8.08 -9.80
N PHE A 117 -1.59 9.13 -9.09
CA PHE A 117 -1.97 9.34 -7.69
C PHE A 117 -3.35 9.97 -7.60
N VAL A 118 -4.07 9.68 -6.50
CA VAL A 118 -5.27 10.47 -6.15
C VAL A 118 -4.85 11.92 -5.87
N ASN A 119 -5.73 12.87 -6.20
CA ASN A 119 -5.50 14.29 -5.97
C ASN A 119 -5.53 14.66 -4.47
N GLN A 120 -4.40 14.43 -3.80
CA GLN A 120 -4.14 14.74 -2.39
C GLN A 120 -2.62 14.84 -2.16
N ASP A 121 -2.23 15.30 -0.97
CA ASP A 121 -0.82 15.40 -0.60
C ASP A 121 -0.28 14.06 -0.08
N TYR A 122 0.92 13.72 -0.54
CA TYR A 122 1.68 12.55 -0.09
C TYR A 122 2.99 12.99 0.52
N GLU A 123 3.52 12.14 1.37
CA GLU A 123 4.94 12.16 1.69
C GLU A 123 5.79 12.26 0.41
N ALA A 124 6.83 13.10 0.48
CA ALA A 124 7.73 13.33 -0.65
C ALA A 124 8.27 12.01 -1.21
N TYR A 125 7.98 11.77 -2.48
CA TYR A 125 8.34 10.56 -3.19
C TYR A 125 8.76 10.89 -4.62
N GLU A 126 9.90 10.33 -5.05
CA GLU A 126 10.40 10.47 -6.42
C GLU A 126 10.02 9.22 -7.22
N ILE A 127 9.23 9.42 -8.27
CA ILE A 127 8.81 8.33 -9.15
C ILE A 127 10.05 7.82 -9.93
N PRO A 128 10.36 6.51 -9.88
CA PRO A 128 11.48 5.95 -10.63
C PRO A 128 11.36 6.26 -12.12
N ALA A 129 12.50 6.57 -12.76
CA ALA A 129 12.54 6.85 -14.19
C ALA A 129 11.91 5.71 -15.01
N GLU A 130 11.27 6.08 -16.14
CA GLU A 130 10.61 5.14 -17.06
C GLU A 130 9.39 4.40 -16.47
N THR A 131 8.92 4.81 -15.28
CA THR A 131 7.71 4.26 -14.67
C THR A 131 6.64 5.32 -14.47
N ARG A 132 5.44 4.84 -14.16
CA ARG A 132 4.32 5.64 -13.66
C ARG A 132 3.63 4.88 -12.53
N PRO A 133 2.95 5.59 -11.61
CA PRO A 133 2.16 4.95 -10.58
C PRO A 133 0.90 4.34 -11.19
N VAL A 134 0.67 3.07 -10.90
CA VAL A 134 -0.61 2.39 -11.10
C VAL A 134 -1.18 2.10 -9.73
N ALA A 135 -2.29 2.71 -9.39
CA ALA A 135 -3.00 2.47 -8.14
C ALA A 135 -3.84 1.20 -8.24
N VAL A 136 -3.80 0.39 -7.19
CA VAL A 136 -4.74 -0.71 -6.95
C VAL A 136 -5.45 -0.45 -5.63
N TRP A 137 -6.78 -0.52 -5.65
CA TRP A 137 -7.63 -0.12 -4.54
C TRP A 137 -8.65 -1.18 -4.19
N TRP A 138 -8.96 -1.28 -2.91
CA TRP A 138 -10.00 -2.13 -2.35
C TRP A 138 -10.98 -1.23 -1.59
N ASP A 139 -12.29 -1.40 -1.84
CA ASP A 139 -13.34 -0.69 -1.08
C ASP A 139 -13.30 -1.09 0.40
#